data_AF-A0A5B8MM19-F1
#
_entry.id   AF-A0A5B8MM19-F1
#
_cell.length_a   1.000
_cell.length_b   1.000
_cell.length_c   1.000
_cell.angle_alpha   90.00
_cell.angle_beta   90.00
_cell.angle_gamma   90.00
#
_symmetry.space_group_name_H-M   'P 1'
#
loop_
_entity.id
_entity.type
_entity.pdbx_description
1 polymer ?
#
loop_
_entity_poly.entity_id
_entity_poly.type
_entity_poly.pdbx_seq_one_letter_code
_entity_poly.pdbx_strand_id
1 'polypeptide(L)'
;MAMNVGAVNTLHVPAVQFQHLNQDVRMQSLLQSVKTKELREPLEAVQSILLQNRNLAYEIVLNQHMPTVESLTHSNLLIKHFDGNLKQIVEIYKKLGVEVERFLPRA
;
A
#
# COMPACT_ATOMS: atom_id res chain seq x y z
N MET A 1 35.29 -32.62 -27.72
CA MET A 1 33.86 -32.28 -27.63
C MET A 1 33.68 -31.39 -26.42
N ALA A 2 33.59 -30.07 -26.64
CA ALA A 2 33.44 -29.08 -25.56
C ALA A 2 31.94 -28.87 -25.30
N MET A 3 31.48 -29.20 -24.08
CA MET A 3 30.11 -28.90 -23.65
C MET A 3 30.06 -27.46 -23.17
N ASN A 4 29.35 -26.65 -23.93
CA ASN A 4 28.96 -25.28 -23.63
C ASN A 4 27.87 -25.31 -22.54
N VAL A 5 28.27 -25.12 -21.28
CA VAL A 5 27.31 -25.09 -20.16
C VAL A 5 26.78 -23.67 -20.02
N GLY A 6 25.56 -23.53 -20.54
CA GLY A 6 24.53 -22.55 -20.26
C GLY A 6 24.87 -21.38 -19.34
N ALA A 7 24.72 -20.19 -19.90
CA ALA A 7 24.56 -18.94 -19.18
C ALA A 7 23.66 -19.12 -17.95
N VAL A 8 24.24 -18.89 -16.77
CA VAL A 8 23.52 -18.81 -15.52
C VAL A 8 22.53 -17.65 -15.66
N ASN A 9 21.24 -17.99 -15.70
CA ASN A 9 20.14 -17.04 -15.64
C ASN A 9 20.38 -16.09 -14.48
N THR A 10 20.77 -14.86 -14.78
CA THR A 10 20.65 -13.74 -13.85
C THR A 10 19.17 -13.60 -13.53
N LEU A 11 18.76 -14.14 -12.39
CA LEU A 11 17.52 -13.80 -11.70
C LEU A 11 17.49 -12.27 -11.62
N HIS A 12 16.73 -11.66 -12.52
CA HIS A 12 16.41 -10.24 -12.48
C HIS A 12 15.43 -10.06 -11.32
N VAL A 13 15.96 -10.07 -10.10
CA VAL A 13 15.24 -9.65 -8.91
C VAL A 13 15.06 -8.14 -9.08
N PRO A 14 13.84 -7.60 -9.23
CA PRO A 14 13.67 -6.16 -9.17
C PRO A 14 14.10 -5.76 -7.76
N ALA A 15 15.23 -5.09 -7.66
CA ALA A 15 15.64 -4.43 -6.43
C ALA A 15 14.53 -3.43 -6.11
N VAL A 16 13.65 -3.77 -5.17
CA VAL A 16 12.66 -2.82 -4.69
C VAL A 16 13.42 -1.85 -3.79
N GLN A 17 14.02 -0.86 -4.43
CA GLN A 17 14.83 0.14 -3.78
C GLN A 17 13.87 1.17 -3.20
N PHE A 18 13.56 0.99 -1.92
CA PHE A 18 12.48 1.69 -1.27
C PHE A 18 12.93 3.03 -0.65
N GLN A 19 12.57 4.12 -1.31
CA GLN A 19 12.75 5.49 -0.81
C GLN A 19 11.64 5.87 0.20
N HIS A 20 11.61 5.24 1.38
CA HIS A 20 10.47 5.39 2.31
C HIS A 20 10.50 6.65 3.19
N LEU A 21 11.66 6.99 3.77
CA LEU A 21 11.78 8.09 4.75
C LEU A 21 11.40 9.47 4.16
N ASN A 22 11.69 9.70 2.88
CA ASN A 22 11.38 10.97 2.22
C ASN A 22 9.88 11.10 1.90
N GLN A 23 9.20 9.98 1.61
CA GLN A 23 7.77 9.98 1.30
C GLN A 23 6.92 10.26 2.55
N ASP A 24 7.29 9.71 3.71
CA ASP A 24 6.54 9.89 4.95
C ASP A 24 6.56 11.35 5.44
N VAL A 25 7.72 12.01 5.36
CA VAL A 25 7.87 13.44 5.73
C VAL A 25 7.09 14.34 4.78
N ARG A 26 7.18 14.09 3.47
CA ARG A 26 6.44 14.86 2.46
C ARG A 26 4.93 14.70 2.63
N MET A 27 4.46 13.50 2.97
CA MET A 27 3.05 13.21 3.16
C MET A 27 2.48 13.88 4.42
N GLN A 28 3.21 13.85 5.55
CA GLN A 28 2.79 14.58 6.75
C GLN A 28 2.69 16.09 6.48
N SER A 29 3.63 16.66 5.73
CA SER A 29 3.57 18.07 5.33
C SER A 29 2.34 18.39 4.48
N LEU A 30 1.94 17.50 3.56
CA LEU A 30 0.74 17.66 2.75
C LEU A 30 -0.55 17.56 3.59
N LEU A 31 -0.65 16.61 4.52
CA LEU A 31 -1.82 16.49 5.40
C LEU A 31 -1.97 17.70 6.33
N GLN A 32 -0.86 18.23 6.83
CA GLN A 32 -0.85 19.46 7.63
C GLN A 32 -1.29 20.70 6.83
N SER A 33 -1.16 20.69 5.50
CA SER A 33 -1.65 21.78 4.64
C SER A 33 -3.17 21.81 4.50
N VAL A 34 -3.86 20.72 4.81
CA VAL A 34 -5.33 20.63 4.82
C VAL A 34 -5.84 21.30 6.10
N LYS A 35 -6.40 22.50 5.95
CA LYS A 35 -6.88 23.33 7.07
C LYS A 35 -8.20 22.84 7.66
N THR A 36 -9.02 22.18 6.86
CA THR A 36 -10.34 21.68 7.26
C THR A 36 -10.19 20.33 7.93
N LYS A 37 -10.54 20.25 9.22
CA LYS A 37 -10.39 19.03 10.03
C LYS A 37 -11.18 17.87 9.43
N GLU A 38 -12.38 18.16 8.96
CA GLU A 38 -13.31 17.21 8.33
C GLU A 38 -12.72 16.59 7.06
N LEU A 39 -11.84 17.31 6.35
CA LEU A 39 -11.14 16.77 5.19
C LEU A 39 -9.82 16.08 5.57
N ARG A 40 -9.16 16.55 6.64
CA ARG A 40 -7.85 16.05 7.06
C ARG A 40 -7.94 14.68 7.73
N GLU A 41 -8.86 14.49 8.69
CA GLU A 41 -8.97 13.23 9.45
C GLU A 41 -9.24 12.01 8.56
N PRO A 42 -10.14 12.07 7.56
CA PRO A 42 -10.33 10.96 6.63
C PRO A 42 -9.06 10.64 5.82
N LEU A 43 -8.29 11.66 5.43
CA LEU A 43 -7.05 11.48 4.67
C LEU A 43 -5.92 10.89 5.54
N GLU A 44 -5.85 11.25 6.83
CA GLU A 44 -4.96 10.63 7.82
C GLU A 44 -5.32 9.14 8.02
N ALA A 45 -6.62 8.82 8.09
CA ALA A 45 -7.09 7.44 8.17
C ALA A 45 -6.68 6.63 6.91
N VAL A 46 -6.85 7.20 5.71
CA VAL A 46 -6.37 6.58 4.46
C VAL A 46 -4.87 6.34 4.49
N GLN A 47 -4.07 7.31 4.93
CA GLN A 47 -2.62 7.15 5.07
C GLN A 47 -2.26 5.98 6.00
N SER A 48 -2.92 5.90 7.17
CA SER A 48 -2.69 4.81 8.13
C SER A 48 -2.98 3.45 7.51
N ILE A 49 -4.10 3.32 6.79
CA ILE A 49 -4.48 2.07 6.11
C ILE A 49 -3.50 1.72 4.98
N LEU A 50 -3.04 2.70 4.20
CA LEU A 50 -2.02 2.49 3.15
C LEU A 50 -0.69 2.00 3.74
N LEU A 51 -0.28 2.53 4.89
CA LEU A 51 0.92 2.07 5.59
C LEU A 51 0.78 0.62 6.06
N GLN A 52 -0.37 0.26 6.63
CA GLN A 52 -0.67 -1.14 6.98
C GLN A 52 -0.60 -2.05 5.75
N ASN A 53 -1.20 -1.65 4.63
CA ASN A 53 -1.15 -2.40 3.38
C ASN A 53 0.27 -2.55 2.83
N ARG A 54 1.13 -1.54 2.98
CA ARG A 54 2.55 -1.64 2.62
C ARG A 54 3.25 -2.76 3.40
N ASN A 55 3.00 -2.83 4.71
CA ASN A 55 3.59 -3.86 5.56
C ASN A 55 3.06 -5.26 5.22
N LEU A 56 1.74 -5.39 5.00
CA LEU A 56 1.13 -6.64 4.55
C LEU A 56 1.72 -7.11 3.21
N ALA A 57 1.89 -6.19 2.25
CA ALA A 57 2.49 -6.51 0.95
C ALA A 57 3.93 -6.99 1.09
N TYR A 58 4.73 -6.37 1.96
CA TYR A 58 6.09 -6.82 2.26
C TYR A 58 6.10 -8.25 2.81
N GLU A 59 5.24 -8.55 3.78
CA GLU A 59 5.15 -9.88 4.38
C GLU A 59 4.67 -10.95 3.39
N ILE A 60 3.71 -10.62 2.53
CA ILE A 60 3.26 -11.50 1.44
C ILE A 60 4.42 -11.81 0.48
N VAL A 61 5.19 -10.80 0.07
CA VAL A 61 6.33 -11.00 -0.84
C VAL A 61 7.43 -11.85 -0.20
N LEU A 62 7.69 -11.66 1.10
CA LEU A 62 8.63 -12.49 1.85
C LEU A 62 8.17 -13.96 1.88
N ASN A 63 6.90 -14.20 2.18
CA ASN A 63 6.33 -15.54 2.23
C ASN A 63 6.33 -16.23 0.85
N GLN A 64 6.22 -15.46 -0.24
CA GLN A 64 6.33 -15.97 -1.61
C GLN A 64 7.78 -16.37 -1.99
N HIS A 65 8.79 -15.71 -1.43
CA HIS A 65 10.20 -16.06 -1.68
C HIS A 65 10.62 -17.38 -1.02
N MET A 66 10.02 -17.74 0.11
CA MET A 66 10.29 -18.98 0.86
C MET A 66 8.97 -19.72 1.13
N PRO A 67 8.33 -20.31 0.10
CA PRO A 67 7.00 -20.86 0.23
C PRO A 67 7.00 -22.16 1.05
N THR A 68 6.18 -22.19 2.10
CA THR A 68 5.78 -23.38 2.86
C THR A 68 4.26 -23.45 2.87
N VAL A 69 3.67 -24.61 3.20
CA VAL A 69 2.20 -24.74 3.31
C VAL A 69 1.62 -23.74 4.31
N GLU A 70 2.34 -23.54 5.42
CA GLU A 70 2.00 -22.57 6.46
C GLU A 70 2.11 -21.13 5.95
N SER A 71 3.20 -20.78 5.24
CA SER A 71 3.39 -19.42 4.72
C SER A 71 2.41 -19.06 3.61
N LEU A 72 1.97 -20.04 2.80
CA LEU A 72 0.91 -19.85 1.80
C LEU A 72 -0.47 -19.65 2.46
N THR A 73 -0.78 -20.42 3.50
CA THR A 73 -2.04 -20.26 4.26
C THR A 73 -2.08 -18.91 4.96
N HIS A 74 -0.98 -18.51 5.59
CA HIS A 74 -0.83 -17.20 6.20
C HIS A 74 -0.92 -16.07 5.16
N SER A 75 -0.25 -16.20 4.01
CA SER A 75 -0.34 -15.22 2.92
C SER A 75 -1.77 -15.01 2.42
N ASN A 76 -2.59 -16.06 2.35
CA ASN A 76 -4.00 -15.92 1.98
C ASN A 76 -4.79 -15.08 3.00
N LEU A 77 -4.47 -15.18 4.29
CA LEU A 77 -5.06 -14.33 5.31
C LEU A 77 -4.61 -12.87 5.13
N LEU A 78 -3.31 -12.64 4.95
CA LEU A 78 -2.74 -11.31 4.71
C LEU A 78 -3.34 -10.63 3.47
N ILE A 79 -3.53 -11.38 2.38
CA ILE A 79 -4.18 -10.89 1.15
C ILE A 79 -5.63 -10.47 1.40
N LYS A 80 -6.39 -11.24 2.20
CA LYS A 80 -7.76 -10.85 2.58
C LYS A 80 -7.79 -9.56 3.39
N HIS A 81 -6.86 -9.39 4.32
CA HIS A 81 -6.73 -8.13 5.07
C HIS A 81 -6.35 -6.96 4.16
N PHE A 82 -5.41 -7.18 3.23
CA PHE A 82 -5.00 -6.18 2.26
C PHE A 82 -6.18 -5.70 1.39
N ASP A 83 -6.99 -6.63 0.87
CA ASP A 83 -8.20 -6.32 0.10
C ASP A 83 -9.26 -5.59 0.96
N GLY A 84 -9.49 -6.05 2.19
CA GLY A 84 -10.39 -5.39 3.13
C GLY A 84 -10.00 -3.94 3.43
N ASN A 85 -8.70 -3.67 3.55
CA ASN A 85 -8.16 -2.33 3.73
C ASN A 85 -8.37 -1.43 2.50
N LEU A 86 -8.19 -1.95 1.28
CA LEU A 86 -8.49 -1.20 0.06
C LEU A 86 -9.96 -0.82 -0.05
N LYS A 87 -10.86 -1.73 0.33
CA LYS A 87 -12.30 -1.46 0.39
C LYS A 87 -12.62 -0.35 1.38
N GLN A 88 -11.98 -0.33 2.55
CA GLN A 88 -12.15 0.74 3.53
C GLN A 88 -11.70 2.10 2.97
N ILE A 89 -10.57 2.16 2.27
CA ILE A 89 -10.09 3.39 1.62
C ILE A 89 -11.12 3.92 0.61
N VAL A 90 -11.68 3.05 -0.23
CA VAL A 90 -12.72 3.44 -1.20
C VAL A 90 -13.94 4.03 -0.48
N GLU A 91 -14.40 3.42 0.62
CA GLU A 91 -15.52 3.93 1.40
C GLU A 91 -15.22 5.29 2.05
N ILE A 92 -13.99 5.51 2.51
CA ILE A 92 -13.56 6.81 3.02
C ILE A 92 -13.65 7.88 1.92
N TYR A 93 -13.11 7.61 0.73
CA TYR A 93 -13.16 8.57 -0.38
C TYR A 93 -14.59 8.86 -0.85
N LYS A 94 -15.49 7.88 -0.85
CA LYS A 94 -16.92 8.10 -1.16
C LYS A 94 -17.56 9.07 -0.16
N LYS A 95 -17.33 8.86 1.14
CA LYS A 95 -17.86 9.75 2.18
C LYS A 95 -17.26 11.16 2.06
N LEU A 96 -15.96 11.25 1.83
CA LEU A 96 -15.26 12.52 1.63
C LEU A 96 -15.81 13.29 0.42
N GLY A 97 -16.10 12.61 -0.69
CA GLY A 97 -16.72 13.23 -1.87
C GLY A 97 -18.07 13.87 -1.54
N VAL A 98 -18.93 13.16 -0.81
CA VAL A 98 -20.22 13.70 -0.35
C VAL A 98 -20.04 14.90 0.58
N GLU A 99 -19.02 14.89 1.43
CA GLU A 99 -18.73 16.03 2.32
C GLU A 99 -18.21 17.24 1.53
N VAL A 100 -17.29 17.04 0.59
CA VAL A 100 -16.78 18.11 -0.29
C VAL A 100 -17.91 18.74 -1.10
N GLU A 101 -18.83 17.94 -1.65
CA GLU A 101 -20.00 18.45 -2.37
C GLU A 101 -20.87 19.39 -1.52
N ARG A 102 -20.95 19.17 -0.20
CA ARG A 102 -21.67 20.07 0.71
C ARG A 102 -20.97 21.41 0.92
N PHE A 103 -19.66 21.47 0.73
CA PHE A 103 -18.87 22.70 0.85
C PHE A 103 -18.83 23.52 -0.45
N LEU A 104 -19.26 22.95 -1.58
CA LEU A 104 -19.33 23.68 -2.84
C LEU A 104 -20.58 24.59 -2.85
N PRO A 105 -20.45 25.86 -3.26
CA PRO A 105 -21.61 26.72 -3.42
C PRO A 105 -22.55 26.09 -4.45
N ARG A 106 -23.84 25.96 -4.09
CA ARG A 106 -24.88 25.50 -5.02
C ARG A 106 -24.96 26.53 -6.16
N ALA A 107 -24.79 26.06 -7.40
CA ALA A 107 -25.06 26.85 -8.59
C ALA A 107 -26.54 27.25 -8.67
#